data_AF-A0A167YI89-F1
#
_entry.id   AF-A0A167YI89-F1
#
_cell.length_a   1.000
_cell.length_b   1.000
_cell.length_c   1.000
_cell.angle_alpha   90.00
_cell.angle_beta   90.00
_cell.angle_gamma   90.00
#
_symmetry.space_group_name_H-M   'P 1'
#
loop_
_entity.id
_entity.type
_entity.pdbx_description
1 polymer ?
#
loop_
_entity_poly.entity_id
_entity_poly.type
_entity_poly.pdbx_seq_one_letter_code
_entity_poly.pdbx_strand_id
1 'polypeptide(L)'
;MKKPNETATLKEAIALLKLKQAEDLLQLKDQYYYTYESLKPVNLIKKAFGQMATTSEFKGNILSNVIGITTGYLTKKVLLGSTHNPIKRILGTLLQFVITNVVTKQSEKVKENDLQNS
;
A
#
# COMPACT_ATOMS: atom_id res chain seq x y z
N MET A 1 -16.96 -69.83 -29.53
CA MET A 1 -16.76 -68.57 -28.77
C MET A 1 -17.99 -68.32 -27.91
N LYS A 2 -17.85 -68.20 -26.58
CA LYS A 2 -18.99 -67.88 -25.69
C LYS A 2 -19.36 -66.40 -25.89
N LYS A 3 -20.65 -66.11 -26.10
CA LYS A 3 -21.16 -64.73 -26.24
C LYS A 3 -20.80 -63.92 -24.99
N PRO A 4 -20.44 -62.63 -25.11
CA PRO A 4 -20.24 -61.77 -23.94
C PRO A 4 -21.51 -61.81 -23.09
N ASN A 5 -21.33 -61.98 -21.79
CA ASN A 5 -22.43 -61.96 -20.84
C ASN A 5 -22.85 -60.50 -20.63
N GLU A 6 -23.80 -60.02 -21.44
CA GLU A 6 -24.31 -58.65 -21.41
C GLU A 6 -24.66 -58.17 -19.98
N THR A 7 -25.14 -59.08 -19.13
CA THR A 7 -25.43 -58.79 -17.72
C THR A 7 -24.17 -58.52 -16.89
N ALA A 8 -23.06 -59.19 -17.18
CA ALA A 8 -21.77 -58.93 -16.52
C ALA A 8 -21.20 -57.57 -16.95
N THR A 9 -21.23 -57.27 -18.25
CA THR A 9 -20.80 -55.97 -18.80
C THR A 9 -21.61 -54.82 -18.20
N LEU A 10 -22.94 -54.97 -18.09
CA LEU A 10 -23.80 -53.96 -17.48
C LEU A 10 -23.48 -53.73 -16.00
N LYS A 11 -23.22 -54.80 -15.24
CA LYS A 11 -22.84 -54.69 -13.81
C LYS A 11 -21.51 -53.97 -13.63
N GLU A 12 -20.52 -54.27 -14.48
CA GLU A 12 -19.22 -53.59 -14.47
C GLU A 12 -19.37 -52.11 -14.80
N ALA A 13 -20.14 -51.76 -15.84
CA ALA A 13 -20.43 -50.38 -16.19
C ALA A 13 -21.12 -49.62 -15.04
N ILE A 14 -22.09 -50.24 -14.36
CA ILE A 14 -22.75 -49.66 -13.18
C ILE A 14 -21.75 -49.42 -12.05
N ALA A 15 -20.84 -50.36 -11.80
CA ALA A 15 -19.81 -50.20 -10.77
C ALA A 15 -18.85 -49.04 -11.09
N LEU A 16 -18.39 -48.95 -12.34
CA LEU A 16 -17.54 -47.85 -12.81
C LEU A 16 -18.25 -46.50 -12.70
N LEU A 17 -19.52 -46.42 -13.11
CA LEU A 17 -20.31 -45.19 -13.02
C LEU A 17 -20.54 -44.77 -11.56
N LYS A 18 -20.75 -45.70 -10.64
CA LYS A 18 -20.87 -45.40 -9.21
C LYS A 18 -19.57 -44.87 -8.61
N LEU A 19 -18.43 -45.45 -8.99
CA LEU A 19 -17.11 -44.95 -8.59
C LEU A 19 -16.89 -43.52 -9.11
N LYS A 20 -17.15 -43.29 -10.40
CA LYS A 20 -17.06 -41.96 -11.01
C LYS A 20 -17.97 -40.95 -10.31
N GLN A 21 -19.22 -41.32 -10.05
CA GLN A 21 -20.17 -40.44 -9.35
C GLN A 21 -19.68 -40.07 -7.94
N ALA A 22 -19.09 -41.01 -7.21
CA ALA A 22 -18.55 -40.74 -5.88
C ALA A 22 -17.35 -39.78 -5.94
N GLU A 23 -16.46 -39.96 -6.92
CA GLU A 23 -15.32 -39.07 -7.17
C GLU A 23 -15.79 -37.65 -7.57
N ASP A 24 -16.71 -37.56 -8.53
CA ASP A 24 -17.28 -36.29 -9.01
C ASP A 24 -17.96 -35.53 -7.86
N LEU A 25 -18.67 -36.23 -6.95
CA LEU A 25 -19.29 -35.63 -5.77
C LEU A 25 -18.26 -35.11 -4.77
N LEU A 26 -17.15 -35.81 -4.58
CA LEU A 26 -16.07 -35.35 -3.69
C LEU A 26 -15.42 -34.09 -4.27
N GLN A 27 -15.08 -34.11 -5.55
CA GLN A 27 -14.52 -32.94 -6.23
C GLN A 27 -15.47 -31.73 -6.20
N LEU A 28 -16.78 -31.97 -6.37
CA LEU A 28 -17.78 -30.90 -6.29
C LEU A 28 -17.83 -30.26 -4.91
N LYS A 29 -17.76 -31.06 -3.83
CA LYS A 29 -17.72 -30.55 -2.46
C LYS A 29 -16.47 -29.73 -2.19
N ASP A 30 -15.33 -30.19 -2.67
CA ASP A 30 -14.07 -29.45 -2.53
C ASP A 30 -14.12 -28.12 -3.28
N GLN A 31 -14.55 -28.14 -4.55
CA GLN A 31 -14.71 -26.92 -5.36
C GLN A 31 -15.71 -25.95 -4.74
N TYR A 32 -16.81 -26.45 -4.19
CA TYR A 32 -17.78 -25.64 -3.44
C TYR A 32 -17.11 -24.96 -2.24
N TYR A 33 -16.40 -25.73 -1.41
CA TYR A 33 -15.71 -25.22 -0.23
C TYR A 33 -14.66 -24.17 -0.61
N TYR A 34 -13.78 -24.47 -1.57
CA TYR A 34 -12.77 -23.53 -2.04
C TYR A 34 -13.38 -22.26 -2.63
N THR A 35 -14.43 -22.38 -3.43
CA THR A 35 -15.13 -21.23 -4.01
C THR A 35 -15.73 -20.36 -2.91
N TYR A 36 -16.48 -20.96 -1.99
CA TYR A 36 -17.08 -20.27 -0.85
C TYR A 36 -16.03 -19.55 0.01
N GLU A 37 -14.96 -20.24 0.40
CA GLU A 37 -13.86 -19.64 1.15
C GLU A 37 -13.22 -18.50 0.36
N SER A 38 -13.01 -18.65 -0.95
CA SER A 38 -12.38 -17.63 -1.78
C SER A 38 -13.18 -16.35 -1.92
N LEU A 39 -14.51 -16.44 -1.80
CA LEU A 39 -15.44 -15.31 -1.85
C LEU A 39 -15.62 -14.63 -0.49
N LYS A 40 -15.09 -15.19 0.60
CA LYS A 40 -15.11 -14.52 1.89
C LYS A 40 -14.35 -13.19 1.81
N PRO A 41 -14.88 -12.10 2.39
CA PRO A 41 -14.27 -10.77 2.32
C PRO A 41 -12.80 -10.76 2.72
N VAL A 42 -12.43 -11.49 3.77
CA VAL A 42 -11.04 -11.60 4.24
C VAL A 42 -10.11 -12.17 3.17
N ASN A 43 -10.56 -13.18 2.42
CA ASN A 43 -9.76 -13.80 1.36
C ASN A 43 -9.73 -12.96 0.08
N LEU A 44 -10.82 -12.23 -0.22
CA LEU A 44 -10.83 -11.23 -1.31
C LEU A 44 -9.85 -10.09 -1.04
N ILE A 45 -9.86 -9.54 0.18
CA ILE A 45 -8.91 -8.52 0.63
C ILE A 45 -7.49 -9.07 0.53
N LYS A 46 -7.23 -10.27 1.08
CA LYS A 46 -5.90 -10.91 1.01
C LYS A 46 -5.41 -11.08 -0.43
N LYS A 47 -6.29 -11.49 -1.36
CA LYS A 47 -5.96 -11.60 -2.79
C LYS A 47 -5.66 -10.24 -3.41
N ALA A 48 -6.49 -9.22 -3.14
CA ALA A 48 -6.28 -7.87 -3.66
C ALA A 48 -4.96 -7.26 -3.16
N PHE A 49 -4.67 -7.34 -1.87
CA PHE A 49 -3.41 -6.84 -1.30
C PHE A 49 -2.21 -7.66 -1.75
N GLY A 50 -2.33 -8.99 -1.86
CA GLY A 50 -1.25 -9.83 -2.39
C GLY A 50 -0.88 -9.46 -3.82
N GLN A 51 -1.87 -9.31 -4.70
CA GLN A 51 -1.65 -8.89 -6.09
C GLN A 51 -1.06 -7.48 -6.19
N MET A 52 -1.59 -6.56 -5.38
CA MET A 52 -1.14 -5.18 -5.35
C MET A 52 0.30 -5.06 -4.81
N ALA A 53 0.67 -5.83 -3.78
CA ALA A 53 2.04 -5.84 -3.25
C ALA A 53 3.08 -6.44 -4.20
N THR A 54 2.64 -7.29 -5.14
CA THR A 54 3.53 -7.93 -6.12
C THR A 54 3.78 -7.09 -7.37
N THR A 55 3.01 -6.02 -7.62
CA THR A 55 3.26 -5.16 -8.79
C THR A 55 4.37 -4.14 -8.50
N SER A 56 5.34 -4.03 -9.41
CA SER A 56 6.50 -3.14 -9.25
C SER A 56 6.11 -1.66 -9.13
N GLU A 57 5.01 -1.25 -9.77
CA GLU A 57 4.48 0.12 -9.70
C GLU A 57 3.92 0.48 -8.32
N PHE A 58 3.34 -0.49 -7.60
CA PHE A 58 2.75 -0.23 -6.29
C PHE A 58 3.79 -0.11 -5.19
N LYS A 59 4.93 -0.82 -5.27
CA LYS A 59 6.07 -0.57 -4.37
C LYS A 59 6.57 0.87 -4.46
N GLY A 60 6.66 1.42 -5.68
CA GLY A 60 7.02 2.82 -5.90
C GLY A 60 5.98 3.80 -5.34
N ASN A 61 4.71 3.53 -5.61
CA ASN A 61 3.60 4.41 -5.22
C ASN A 61 3.25 4.36 -3.73
N ILE A 62 3.39 3.22 -3.04
CA ILE A 62 3.26 3.17 -1.57
C ILE A 62 4.38 3.97 -0.94
N LEU A 63 5.63 3.78 -1.37
CA LEU A 63 6.76 4.45 -0.76
C LEU A 63 6.62 5.98 -0.89
N SER A 64 6.25 6.48 -2.07
CA SER A 64 5.99 7.91 -2.29
C SER A 64 4.78 8.42 -1.50
N ASN A 65 3.68 7.67 -1.42
CA ASN A 65 2.50 8.05 -0.65
C ASN A 65 2.75 8.05 0.86
N VAL A 66 3.48 7.07 1.39
CA VAL A 66 3.87 7.03 2.81
C VAL A 66 4.75 8.22 3.13
N ILE A 67 5.75 8.52 2.29
CA ILE A 67 6.59 9.71 2.42
C ILE A 67 5.72 10.97 2.37
N GLY A 68 4.78 11.09 1.43
CA GLY A 68 3.88 12.25 1.32
C GLY A 68 2.98 12.45 2.54
N ILE A 69 2.41 11.37 3.08
CA ILE A 69 1.56 11.40 4.28
C ILE A 69 2.38 11.75 5.52
N THR A 70 3.54 11.12 5.72
CA THR A 70 4.40 11.43 6.88
C THR A 70 4.95 12.84 6.79
N THR A 71 5.39 13.27 5.61
CA THR A 71 5.93 14.61 5.39
C THR A 71 4.84 15.67 5.55
N GLY A 72 3.64 15.44 5.01
CA GLY A 72 2.49 16.32 5.18
C GLY A 72 2.02 16.42 6.64
N TYR A 73 2.00 15.29 7.37
CA TYR A 73 1.65 15.27 8.79
C TYR A 73 2.72 15.98 9.66
N LEU A 74 4.00 15.73 9.40
CA LEU A 74 5.10 16.42 10.08
C LEU A 74 5.07 17.91 9.78
N THR A 75 4.84 18.29 8.52
CA THR A 75 4.71 19.70 8.09
C THR A 75 3.53 20.37 8.78
N LYS A 76 2.36 19.73 8.82
CA LYS A 76 1.19 20.25 9.54
C LYS A 76 1.47 20.37 11.04
N LYS A 77 2.15 19.40 11.65
CA LYS A 77 2.48 19.40 13.07
C LYS A 77 3.52 20.45 13.43
N VAL A 78 4.54 20.65 12.59
CA VAL A 78 5.64 21.61 12.81
C VAL A 78 5.25 23.03 12.42
N LEU A 79 4.53 23.25 11.32
CA LEU A 79 4.15 24.59 10.86
C LEU A 79 2.81 25.07 11.47
N LEU A 80 1.76 24.26 11.38
CA LEU A 80 0.37 24.67 11.69
C LEU A 80 -0.09 24.29 13.11
N GLY A 81 0.54 23.32 13.77
CA GLY A 81 0.17 22.91 15.13
C GLY A 81 0.58 23.93 16.20
N SER A 82 -0.31 24.26 17.14
CA SER A 82 0.03 25.00 18.37
C SER A 82 0.83 24.07 19.29
N THR A 83 2.10 23.90 18.99
CA THR A 83 3.02 23.14 19.83
C THR A 83 4.02 24.11 20.45
N HIS A 84 4.09 24.10 21.79
CA HIS A 84 5.03 24.85 22.64
C HIS A 84 6.50 24.39 22.46
N ASN A 85 6.83 23.79 21.30
CA ASN A 85 8.07 23.04 21.09
C ASN A 85 9.27 23.95 20.75
N PRO A 86 10.47 23.60 21.23
CA PRO A 86 11.72 24.33 20.97
C PRO A 86 12.10 24.41 19.48
N ILE A 87 11.58 23.52 18.63
CA ILE A 87 11.86 23.50 17.18
C ILE A 87 11.38 24.78 16.49
N LYS A 88 10.19 25.29 16.80
CA LYS A 88 9.71 26.56 16.24
C LYS A 88 10.58 27.74 16.68
N ARG A 89 11.06 27.70 17.92
CA ARG A 89 11.95 28.74 18.47
C ARG A 89 13.28 28.74 17.72
N ILE A 90 13.88 27.58 17.48
CA ILE A 90 15.12 27.43 16.70
C ILE A 90 14.93 27.95 15.27
N LEU A 91 13.85 27.55 14.59
CA LEU A 91 13.56 27.99 13.22
C LEU A 91 13.29 29.51 13.15
N GLY A 92 12.55 30.05 14.11
CA GLY A 92 12.29 31.49 14.21
C GLY A 92 13.55 32.31 14.48
N THR A 93 14.44 31.83 15.36
CA THR A 93 15.73 32.47 15.64
C THR A 93 16.66 32.42 14.43
N LEU A 94 16.70 31.29 13.69
CA LEU A 94 17.48 31.19 12.45
C LEU A 94 16.96 32.14 11.37
N LEU A 95 15.64 32.22 11.18
CA LEU A 95 15.02 33.17 10.25
C LEU A 95 15.34 34.61 10.62
N GLN A 96 15.21 34.98 11.91
CA GLN A 96 15.59 36.30 12.40
C GLN A 96 17.07 36.58 12.12
N PHE A 97 17.98 35.65 12.41
CA PHE A 97 19.41 35.84 12.18
C PHE A 97 19.76 36.06 10.69
N VAL A 98 19.09 35.35 9.78
CA VAL A 98 19.25 35.55 8.33
C VAL A 98 18.73 36.93 7.90
N ILE A 99 17.51 37.30 8.32
CA ILE A 99 16.92 38.61 7.99
C ILE A 99 17.79 39.73 8.54
N THR A 100 18.23 39.63 9.79
CA THR A 100 19.10 40.62 10.43
C THR A 100 20.41 40.76 9.67
N ASN A 101 21.09 39.67 9.30
CA ASN A 101 22.33 39.75 8.52
C ASN A 101 22.14 40.36 7.13
N VAL A 102 21.00 40.15 6.49
CA VAL A 102 20.70 40.75 5.17
C VAL A 102 20.44 42.24 5.32
N VAL A 103 19.64 42.64 6.31
CA VAL A 103 19.31 44.04 6.58
C VAL A 103 20.52 44.82 7.08
N THR A 104 21.35 44.25 7.97
CA THR A 104 22.58 44.92 8.45
C THR A 104 23.57 45.11 7.32
N LYS A 105 23.78 44.11 6.44
CA LYS A 105 24.63 44.25 5.25
C LYS A 105 24.11 45.30 4.27
N GLN A 106 22.79 45.48 4.14
CA GLN A 106 22.24 46.60 3.37
C GLN A 106 22.43 47.94 4.07
N SER A 107 22.22 48.01 5.39
CA SER A 107 22.36 49.24 6.16
C SER A 107 23.82 49.71 6.24
N GLU A 108 24.78 48.79 6.29
CA GLU A 108 26.22 49.09 6.18
C GLU A 108 26.56 49.66 4.80
N LYS A 109 26.00 49.09 3.72
CA LYS A 109 26.13 49.67 2.37
C LYS A 109 25.48 51.05 2.24
N VAL A 110 24.41 51.35 2.97
CA VAL A 110 23.80 52.69 2.97
C VAL A 110 24.68 53.68 3.75
N LYS A 111 25.23 53.28 4.91
CA LYS A 111 26.11 54.15 5.72
C LYS A 111 27.46 54.43 5.05
N GLU A 112 28.00 53.50 4.26
CA GLU A 112 29.26 53.71 3.55
C GLU A 112 29.10 54.67 2.35
N ASN A 113 27.91 54.75 1.75
CA ASN A 113 27.61 55.73 0.69
C ASN A 113 27.33 57.15 1.23
N ASP A 114 26.84 57.28 2.47
CA ASP A 114 26.65 58.59 3.12
C ASP A 114 27.98 59.19 3.63
N LEU A 115 29.00 58.37 3.88
CA LEU A 115 30.32 58.82 4.38
C LEU A 115 31.35 59.11 3.28
N GLN A 116 31.04 58.80 2.02
CA GLN A 116 31.85 59.18 0.85
C GLN A 116 31.33 60.43 0.12
N ASN A 117 30.20 61.00 0.55
CA ASN A 117 29.57 62.15 -0.11
C ASN A 117 29.39 63.37 0.82
N SER A 118 30.22 63.48 1.87
CA SER A 118 30.29 64.65 2.75
C SER A 118 31.71 65.17 2.88
#